data_AF-A0A5Y2QNW0-F1
#
_entry.id   AF-A0A5Y2QNW0-F1
#
_cell.length_a   1.000
_cell.length_b   1.000
_cell.length_c   1.000
_cell.angle_alpha   90.00
_cell.angle_beta   90.00
_cell.angle_gamma   90.00
#
_symmetry.space_group_name_H-M   'P 1'
#
loop_
_entity.id
_entity.type
_entity.pdbx_description
1 polymer ?
#
loop_
_entity_poly.entity_id
_entity_poly.type
_entity_poly.pdbx_seq_one_letter_code
_entity_poly.pdbx_strand_id
1 'polypeptide(L)'
;MISVTLSKIADVLGAEHRGADLTLDTVITDTRKVTPGCLFVALKGERFDAHDFADKAKANGAGALLVSRPLDIDLPQVVVKDTRQAFGQLAAWVRMQVPARVVALTGSSGKTSVKEMTAAILSQCGNTLYTAGNFNNDIGVPITLLRLNHDYDYAVIELGANHQGEIAWTVSLTRPEAALVNNLAAAHLEGFGSLAGVAKAKGEIYTGLPENGIAIMNADNNDWLNWQSIIGDRQVWRFSPNAANSDFTAANIHVTSHGTEFTLQTPMGSIDVLLPLPGRHNIANALAASALSMAVGATLTAIKAGLAALKAVPGRLFPIQLSENQLVLDDAYNANVGSMTAAVQVLSEMPGYRVLVVGDMAELGAESEACHIQVGEAAKAAGIDRVLSTGKLSQAISHASGVGEHFADKTALITRLHALLQEQPMMTILVKGSRSATMEDVVHALQEKGSC
;
A
#
# COMPACT_ATOMS: atom_id res chain seq x y z
N MET A 1 12.39 18.02 -6.81
CA MET A 1 12.44 18.58 -5.44
C MET A 1 12.37 20.09 -5.56
N ILE A 2 12.17 20.80 -4.44
CA ILE A 2 12.61 22.20 -4.35
C ILE A 2 14.12 22.32 -4.64
N SER A 3 14.53 23.47 -5.18
CA SER A 3 15.94 23.79 -5.40
C SER A 3 16.61 24.17 -4.07
N VAL A 4 17.76 23.58 -3.75
CA VAL A 4 18.45 23.81 -2.48
C VAL A 4 19.98 23.76 -2.64
N THR A 5 20.70 24.62 -1.91
CA THR A 5 22.17 24.59 -1.91
C THR A 5 22.72 23.48 -1.02
N LEU A 6 23.92 23.01 -1.34
CA LEU A 6 24.60 21.96 -0.57
C LEU A 6 24.95 22.45 0.84
N SER A 7 25.35 23.72 0.98
CA SER A 7 25.53 24.40 2.26
C SER A 7 24.25 24.37 3.10
N LYS A 8 23.09 24.67 2.50
CA LYS A 8 21.81 24.62 3.19
C LYS A 8 21.43 23.21 3.61
N ILE A 9 21.70 22.20 2.78
CA ILE A 9 21.52 20.80 3.15
C ILE A 9 22.40 20.45 4.36
N ALA A 10 23.67 20.86 4.35
CA ALA A 10 24.57 20.62 5.48
C ALA A 10 24.07 21.26 6.78
N ASP A 11 23.60 22.51 6.72
CA ASP A 11 23.02 23.21 7.87
C ASP A 11 21.79 22.48 8.43
N VAL A 12 20.86 22.09 7.56
CA VAL A 12 19.63 21.36 7.94
C VAL A 12 19.96 20.03 8.62
N LEU A 13 21.02 19.37 8.17
CA LEU A 13 21.46 18.08 8.69
C LEU A 13 22.46 18.19 9.86
N GLY A 14 22.88 19.40 10.23
CA GLY A 14 23.94 19.62 11.22
C GLY A 14 25.26 18.93 10.83
N ALA A 15 25.59 18.97 9.55
CA ALA A 15 26.62 18.16 8.90
C ALA A 15 27.82 18.99 8.41
N GLU A 16 28.94 18.32 8.17
CA GLU A 16 30.11 18.96 7.56
C GLU A 16 29.94 19.05 6.04
N HIS A 17 30.08 20.26 5.47
CA HIS A 17 30.15 20.49 4.02
C HIS A 17 31.61 20.56 3.56
N ARG A 18 31.95 19.79 2.52
CA ARG A 18 33.27 19.77 1.88
C ARG A 18 33.15 20.04 0.38
N GLY A 19 33.98 20.92 -0.15
CA GLY A 19 34.02 21.24 -1.58
C GLY A 19 33.15 22.44 -1.97
N ALA A 20 32.87 22.58 -3.27
CA ALA A 20 32.07 23.69 -3.79
C ALA A 20 30.62 23.66 -3.28
N ASP A 21 30.00 24.83 -3.16
CA ASP A 21 28.58 24.93 -2.88
C ASP A 21 27.80 24.88 -4.20
N LEU A 22 26.91 23.89 -4.33
CA LEU A 22 26.14 23.61 -5.54
C LEU A 22 24.66 23.74 -5.23
N THR A 23 23.88 24.18 -6.21
CA THR A 23 22.42 24.11 -6.17
C THR A 23 21.95 22.77 -6.74
N LEU A 24 21.04 22.11 -6.05
CA LEU A 24 20.59 20.74 -6.32
C LEU A 24 19.07 20.72 -6.38
N ASP A 25 18.55 20.06 -7.42
CA ASP A 25 17.09 19.94 -7.66
C ASP A 25 16.58 18.49 -7.54
N THR A 26 17.51 17.54 -7.43
CA THR A 26 17.24 16.10 -7.45
C THR A 26 18.15 15.36 -6.48
N VAL A 27 17.56 14.39 -5.77
CA VAL A 27 18.26 13.49 -4.84
C VAL A 27 18.02 12.04 -5.27
N ILE A 28 19.08 11.26 -5.38
CA ILE A 28 19.07 9.89 -5.90
C ILE A 28 19.81 8.96 -4.94
N THR A 29 19.27 7.76 -4.73
CA THR A 29 19.90 6.70 -3.91
C THR A 29 20.36 5.50 -4.75
N ASP A 30 19.99 5.45 -6.04
CA ASP A 30 20.29 4.34 -6.96
C ASP A 30 21.18 4.83 -8.10
N THR A 31 22.40 4.30 -8.19
CA THR A 31 23.36 4.71 -9.23
C THR A 31 22.85 4.51 -10.66
N ARG A 32 21.86 3.62 -10.88
CA ARG A 32 21.23 3.40 -12.18
C ARG A 32 20.28 4.52 -12.60
N LYS A 33 19.91 5.42 -11.67
CA LYS A 33 18.96 6.52 -11.86
C LYS A 33 19.60 7.90 -11.65
N VAL A 34 20.93 7.96 -11.57
CA VAL A 34 21.65 9.23 -11.42
C VAL A 34 21.31 10.13 -12.60
N THR A 35 21.01 11.38 -12.29
CA THR A 35 20.77 12.44 -13.27
C THR A 35 21.89 13.48 -13.13
N PRO A 36 22.25 14.19 -14.21
CA PRO A 36 23.27 15.24 -14.15
C PRO A 36 23.01 16.24 -13.02
N GLY A 37 24.02 16.44 -12.17
CA GLY A 37 23.96 17.41 -11.07
C GLY A 37 23.14 16.97 -9.86
N CYS A 38 22.68 15.72 -9.75
CA CYS A 38 21.94 15.28 -8.56
C CYS A 38 22.82 15.12 -7.32
N LEU A 39 22.21 15.17 -6.14
CA LEU A 39 22.80 14.63 -4.91
C LEU A 39 22.67 13.11 -4.91
N PHE A 40 23.78 12.38 -4.85
CA PHE A 40 23.76 10.95 -4.61
C PHE A 40 23.87 10.65 -3.11
N VAL A 41 22.91 9.92 -2.55
CA VAL A 41 22.90 9.53 -1.14
C VAL A 41 23.44 8.13 -0.98
N ALA A 42 24.57 8.00 -0.30
CA ALA A 42 25.23 6.74 -0.05
C ALA A 42 24.58 6.00 1.15
N LEU A 43 23.46 5.33 0.92
CA LEU A 43 22.80 4.48 1.92
C LEU A 43 23.58 3.18 2.19
N LYS A 44 23.54 2.74 3.46
CA LYS A 44 24.12 1.47 3.90
C LYS A 44 23.02 0.53 4.41
N GLY A 45 22.96 -0.66 3.84
CA GLY A 45 22.11 -1.77 4.29
C GLY A 45 22.93 -2.94 4.82
N GLU A 46 22.29 -4.05 5.19
CA GLU A 46 22.96 -5.21 5.79
C GLU A 46 23.96 -5.90 4.85
N ARG A 47 23.66 -5.93 3.54
CA ARG A 47 24.45 -6.62 2.52
C ARG A 47 25.01 -5.68 1.44
N PHE A 48 24.90 -4.38 1.66
CA PHE A 48 25.18 -3.38 0.64
C PHE A 48 25.65 -2.07 1.27
N ASP A 49 26.71 -1.47 0.73
CA ASP A 49 27.17 -0.15 1.12
C ASP A 49 27.31 0.73 -0.13
N ALA A 50 26.42 1.73 -0.28
CA ALA A 50 26.39 2.59 -1.45
C ALA A 50 27.65 3.47 -1.59
N HIS A 51 28.46 3.61 -0.53
CA HIS A 51 29.72 4.34 -0.59
C HIS A 51 30.68 3.69 -1.61
N ASP A 52 30.62 2.37 -1.75
CA ASP A 52 31.45 1.61 -2.70
C ASP A 52 31.08 1.89 -4.17
N PHE A 53 29.96 2.58 -4.41
CA PHE A 53 29.48 2.96 -5.74
C PHE A 53 29.59 4.46 -6.01
N ALA A 54 30.27 5.23 -5.15
CA ALA A 54 30.36 6.67 -5.30
C ALA A 54 31.15 7.10 -6.56
N ASP A 55 32.20 6.37 -6.96
CA ASP A 55 32.89 6.60 -8.25
C ASP A 55 31.95 6.38 -9.43
N LYS A 56 31.09 5.36 -9.36
CA LYS A 56 30.07 5.09 -10.36
C LYS A 56 29.01 6.19 -10.39
N ALA A 57 28.61 6.73 -9.24
CA ALA A 57 27.70 7.86 -9.17
C ALA A 57 28.32 9.11 -9.82
N LYS A 58 29.61 9.40 -9.57
CA LYS A 58 30.37 10.45 -10.25
C LYS A 58 30.39 10.23 -11.77
N ALA A 59 30.77 9.03 -12.22
CA ALA A 59 30.82 8.69 -13.64
C ALA A 59 29.47 8.85 -14.35
N ASN A 60 28.37 8.62 -13.62
CA ASN A 60 27.01 8.79 -14.13
C ASN A 60 26.49 10.25 -14.05
N GLY A 61 27.29 11.18 -13.53
CA GLY A 61 26.98 12.61 -13.52
C GLY A 61 26.42 13.17 -12.21
N ALA A 62 26.57 12.47 -11.08
CA ALA A 62 26.21 13.04 -9.78
C ALA A 62 27.01 14.33 -9.50
N GLY A 63 26.33 15.37 -9.01
CA GLY A 63 26.95 16.66 -8.70
C GLY A 63 27.53 16.73 -7.30
N ALA A 64 26.96 16.00 -6.34
CA ALA A 64 27.42 15.97 -4.95
C ALA A 64 27.07 14.63 -4.29
N LEU A 65 27.69 14.34 -3.14
CA LEU A 65 27.46 13.13 -2.37
C LEU A 65 26.98 13.44 -0.94
N LEU A 66 26.01 12.69 -0.44
CA LEU A 66 25.66 12.62 0.99
C LEU A 66 26.18 11.29 1.55
N VAL A 67 27.18 11.35 2.42
CA VAL A 67 28.01 10.21 2.84
C VAL A 67 28.16 10.16 4.36
N SER A 68 28.37 8.97 4.93
CA SER A 68 28.61 8.79 6.37
C SER A 68 30.10 8.87 6.76
N ARG A 69 30.98 9.05 5.77
CA ARG A 69 32.43 9.22 5.94
C ARG A 69 32.98 9.97 4.72
N PRO A 70 34.06 10.75 4.86
CA PRO A 70 34.73 11.34 3.72
C PRO A 70 35.20 10.28 2.73
N LEU A 71 35.02 10.53 1.45
CA LEU A 71 35.52 9.71 0.34
C LEU A 71 36.58 10.49 -0.45
N ASP A 72 37.58 9.79 -0.97
CA ASP A 72 38.59 10.37 -1.88
C ASP A 72 38.03 10.44 -3.31
N ILE A 73 36.96 11.21 -3.46
CA ILE A 73 36.24 11.41 -4.72
C ILE A 73 36.13 12.91 -4.93
N ASP A 74 36.60 13.36 -6.09
CA ASP A 74 36.54 14.74 -6.52
C ASP A 74 35.09 15.11 -6.92
N LEU A 75 34.26 15.27 -5.88
CA LEU A 75 32.91 15.82 -5.85
C LEU A 75 32.69 16.49 -4.48
N PRO A 76 31.85 17.54 -4.39
CA PRO A 76 31.39 18.07 -3.12
C PRO A 76 30.66 17.01 -2.27
N GLN A 77 30.88 17.05 -0.95
CA GLN A 77 30.35 16.07 0.00
C GLN A 77 29.67 16.74 1.18
N VAL A 78 28.54 16.19 1.60
CA VAL A 78 27.95 16.42 2.93
C VAL A 78 28.20 15.17 3.75
N VAL A 79 28.98 15.32 4.81
CA VAL A 79 29.42 14.21 5.67
C VAL A 79 28.57 14.20 6.93
N VAL A 80 27.76 13.16 7.07
CA VAL A 80 26.85 12.93 8.21
C VAL A 80 27.30 11.73 9.03
N LYS A 81 26.71 11.54 10.21
CA LYS A 81 26.94 10.33 11.01
C LYS A 81 26.22 9.10 10.44
N ASP A 82 25.00 9.29 9.93
CA ASP A 82 24.12 8.23 9.45
C ASP A 82 23.34 8.75 8.23
N THR A 83 23.60 8.16 7.06
CA THR A 83 22.97 8.58 5.80
C THR A 83 21.49 8.21 5.72
N ARG A 84 21.02 7.17 6.41
CA ARG A 84 19.59 6.81 6.45
C ARG A 84 18.80 7.84 7.26
N GLN A 85 19.32 8.24 8.42
CA GLN A 85 18.69 9.30 9.23
C GLN A 85 18.73 10.65 8.51
N ALA A 86 19.88 11.03 7.94
CA ALA A 86 20.02 12.27 7.20
C ALA A 86 19.09 12.33 5.97
N PHE A 87 18.92 11.21 5.27
CA PHE A 87 18.00 11.11 4.15
C PHE A 87 16.55 11.38 4.56
N GLY A 88 16.11 10.79 5.68
CA GLY A 88 14.80 11.06 6.25
C GLY A 88 14.62 12.51 6.72
N GLN A 89 15.64 13.07 7.38
CA GLN A 89 15.63 14.46 7.86
C GLN A 89 15.55 15.48 6.71
N LEU A 90 16.30 15.26 5.62
CA LEU A 90 16.21 16.08 4.42
C LEU A 90 14.80 16.02 3.82
N ALA A 91 14.20 14.82 3.79
CA ALA A 91 12.85 14.63 3.28
C ALA A 91 11.79 15.33 4.12
N ALA A 92 11.90 15.24 5.45
CA ALA A 92 11.06 15.96 6.38
C ALA A 92 11.20 17.49 6.20
N TRP A 93 12.42 17.98 6.01
CA TRP A 93 12.66 19.40 5.76
C TRP A 93 12.00 19.86 4.47
N VAL A 94 12.15 19.13 3.35
CA VAL A 94 11.48 19.43 2.08
C VAL A 94 9.96 19.46 2.24
N ARG A 95 9.36 18.49 2.95
CA ARG A 95 7.92 18.47 3.26
C ARG A 95 7.47 19.73 4.00
N MET A 96 8.33 20.33 4.82
CA MET A 96 8.01 21.56 5.55
C MET A 96 8.15 22.83 4.70
N GLN A 97 8.78 22.77 3.52
CA GLN A 97 8.98 23.93 2.65
C GLN A 97 7.86 24.13 1.62
N VAL A 98 7.00 23.13 1.42
CA VAL A 98 5.97 23.13 0.37
C VAL A 98 4.57 23.34 0.97
N PRO A 99 3.62 23.94 0.22
CA PRO A 99 2.28 24.23 0.71
C PRO A 99 1.33 23.02 0.66
N ALA A 100 1.74 21.90 0.07
CA ALA A 100 0.90 20.74 -0.17
C ALA A 100 0.22 20.24 1.11
N ARG A 101 -1.09 19.99 1.03
CA ARG A 101 -1.88 19.37 2.10
C ARG A 101 -1.55 17.89 2.17
N VAL A 102 -1.04 17.42 3.30
CA VAL A 102 -0.50 16.05 3.41
C VAL A 102 -1.47 15.16 4.20
N VAL A 103 -1.80 13.99 3.64
CA VAL A 103 -2.50 12.92 4.35
C VAL A 103 -1.65 11.66 4.39
N ALA A 104 -1.79 10.87 5.45
CA ALA A 104 -1.09 9.60 5.59
C ALA A 104 -2.05 8.46 5.92
N LEU A 105 -1.72 7.25 5.46
CA LEU A 105 -2.54 6.08 5.73
C LEU A 105 -1.70 4.82 5.96
N THR A 106 -2.19 3.97 6.85
CA THR A 106 -1.65 2.63 7.12
C THR A 106 -2.78 1.61 7.30
N GLY A 107 -2.41 0.37 7.54
CA GLY A 107 -3.33 -0.75 7.77
C GLY A 107 -2.69 -2.08 7.39
N SER A 108 -3.29 -3.19 7.83
CA SER A 108 -2.83 -4.52 7.41
C SER A 108 -3.13 -4.76 5.93
N SER A 109 -4.30 -4.33 5.45
CA SER A 109 -4.77 -4.52 4.07
C SER A 109 -5.41 -3.27 3.48
N GLY A 110 -5.48 -3.18 2.15
CA GLY A 110 -6.17 -2.10 1.44
C GLY A 110 -5.43 -0.76 1.36
N LYS A 111 -4.22 -0.63 1.94
CA LYS A 111 -3.41 0.59 1.89
C LYS A 111 -3.29 1.18 0.48
N THR A 112 -2.81 0.38 -0.46
CA THR A 112 -2.62 0.84 -1.85
C THR A 112 -3.96 1.23 -2.49
N SER A 113 -5.03 0.46 -2.28
CA SER A 113 -6.36 0.79 -2.80
C SER A 113 -6.88 2.12 -2.26
N VAL A 114 -6.82 2.32 -0.94
CA VAL A 114 -7.23 3.58 -0.30
C VAL A 114 -6.37 4.74 -0.76
N LYS A 115 -5.05 4.54 -0.93
CA LYS A 115 -4.13 5.55 -1.46
C LYS A 115 -4.51 5.96 -2.90
N GLU A 116 -4.72 5.01 -3.80
CA GLU A 116 -5.12 5.28 -5.18
C GLU A 116 -6.49 5.98 -5.24
N MET A 117 -7.46 5.54 -4.42
CA MET A 117 -8.77 6.19 -4.28
C MET A 117 -8.64 7.64 -3.80
N THR A 118 -7.89 7.86 -2.72
CA THR A 118 -7.65 9.19 -2.15
C THR A 118 -6.96 10.10 -3.15
N ALA A 119 -5.95 9.58 -3.87
CA ALA A 119 -5.23 10.32 -4.90
C ALA A 119 -6.13 10.67 -6.10
N ALA A 120 -6.98 9.75 -6.55
CA ALA A 120 -7.92 9.99 -7.65
C ALA A 120 -8.94 11.08 -7.29
N ILE A 121 -9.42 11.10 -6.05
CA ILE A 121 -10.33 12.14 -5.52
C ILE A 121 -9.61 13.49 -5.42
N LEU A 122 -8.43 13.54 -4.80
CA LEU A 122 -7.68 14.79 -4.63
C LEU A 122 -7.16 15.37 -5.95
N SER A 123 -6.93 14.52 -6.95
CA SER A 123 -6.60 14.96 -8.32
C SER A 123 -7.75 15.69 -9.01
N GLN A 124 -9.00 15.55 -8.53
CA GLN A 124 -10.12 16.41 -8.96
C GLN A 124 -10.11 17.79 -8.30
N CYS A 125 -9.30 17.96 -7.24
CA CYS A 125 -9.22 19.20 -6.46
C CYS A 125 -7.95 20.01 -6.79
N GLY A 126 -6.86 19.34 -7.17
CA GLY A 126 -5.58 19.98 -7.46
C GLY A 126 -4.47 18.97 -7.76
N ASN A 127 -3.28 19.47 -8.04
CA ASN A 127 -2.14 18.63 -8.36
C ASN A 127 -1.73 17.77 -7.15
N THR A 128 -1.73 16.45 -7.33
CA THR A 128 -1.62 15.50 -6.22
C THR A 128 -0.43 14.57 -6.37
N LEU A 129 0.46 14.57 -5.38
CA LEU A 129 1.51 13.58 -5.22
C LEU A 129 0.99 12.38 -4.43
N TYR A 130 1.45 11.17 -4.76
CA TYR A 130 1.18 10.00 -3.93
C TYR A 130 2.32 8.98 -3.98
N THR A 131 2.35 8.08 -2.99
CA THR A 131 3.35 7.01 -2.90
C THR A 131 3.33 6.12 -4.14
N ALA A 132 4.49 5.99 -4.78
CA ALA A 132 4.67 5.11 -5.94
C ALA A 132 5.05 3.70 -5.49
N GLY A 133 4.42 2.68 -6.10
CA GLY A 133 4.69 1.28 -5.79
C GLY A 133 4.57 0.98 -4.29
N ASN A 134 5.63 0.39 -3.72
CA ASN A 134 5.74 0.03 -2.30
C ASN A 134 6.73 0.93 -1.54
N PHE A 135 6.90 2.19 -1.96
CA PHE A 135 7.78 3.15 -1.27
C PHE A 135 7.15 3.67 0.03
N ASN A 136 6.85 2.76 0.94
CA ASN A 136 6.09 3.01 2.17
C ASN A 136 6.88 2.68 3.46
N ASN A 137 8.16 2.33 3.36
CA ASN A 137 9.05 2.09 4.50
C ASN A 137 9.96 3.30 4.78
N ASP A 138 10.92 3.15 5.71
CA ASP A 138 11.85 4.22 6.11
C ASP A 138 12.79 4.75 5.02
N ILE A 139 12.93 4.07 3.88
CA ILE A 139 13.64 4.58 2.69
C ILE A 139 12.65 5.13 1.65
N GLY A 140 11.56 4.41 1.43
CA GLY A 140 10.54 4.74 0.43
C GLY A 140 9.77 6.02 0.74
N VAL A 141 9.43 6.25 2.01
CA VAL A 141 8.73 7.47 2.43
C VAL A 141 9.58 8.70 2.16
N PRO A 142 10.87 8.76 2.55
CA PRO A 142 11.75 9.84 2.12
C PRO A 142 11.82 10.03 0.61
N ILE A 143 11.96 8.96 -0.19
CA ILE A 143 11.93 9.05 -1.67
C ILE A 143 10.65 9.74 -2.15
N THR A 144 9.51 9.42 -1.54
CA THR A 144 8.21 10.01 -1.90
C THR A 144 8.15 11.49 -1.52
N LEU A 145 8.59 11.86 -0.31
CA LEU A 145 8.57 13.26 0.15
C LEU A 145 9.55 14.16 -0.62
N LEU A 146 10.71 13.65 -1.01
CA LEU A 146 11.71 14.41 -1.79
C LEU A 146 11.25 14.75 -3.23
N ARG A 147 10.16 14.12 -3.71
CA ARG A 147 9.50 14.47 -4.97
C ARG A 147 8.59 15.71 -4.85
N LEU A 148 8.28 16.17 -3.63
CA LEU A 148 7.48 17.37 -3.42
C LEU A 148 8.18 18.62 -3.99
N ASN A 149 7.36 19.55 -4.47
CA ASN A 149 7.73 20.87 -4.95
C ASN A 149 6.54 21.83 -4.72
N HIS A 150 6.67 23.09 -5.13
CA HIS A 150 5.62 24.10 -4.94
C HIS A 150 4.39 23.92 -5.83
N ASP A 151 4.44 23.03 -6.82
CA ASP A 151 3.33 22.80 -7.76
C ASP A 151 2.29 21.80 -7.22
N TYR A 152 2.60 21.07 -6.15
CA TYR A 152 1.67 20.12 -5.54
C TYR A 152 0.76 20.80 -4.52
N ASP A 153 -0.54 20.60 -4.68
CA ASP A 153 -1.58 21.03 -3.75
C ASP A 153 -1.83 19.97 -2.67
N TYR A 154 -1.65 18.69 -3.00
CA TYR A 154 -1.92 17.55 -2.11
C TYR A 154 -0.82 16.50 -2.15
N ALA A 155 -0.69 15.74 -1.05
CA ALA A 155 0.18 14.58 -0.97
C ALA A 155 -0.47 13.42 -0.19
N VAL A 156 -0.54 12.23 -0.79
CA VAL A 156 -1.10 11.00 -0.17
C VAL A 156 0.03 10.02 0.12
N ILE A 157 0.38 9.87 1.41
CA ILE A 157 1.56 9.11 1.84
C ILE A 157 1.14 7.78 2.47
N GLU A 158 1.43 6.69 1.77
CA GLU A 158 1.25 5.34 2.29
C GLU A 158 2.39 4.98 3.25
N LEU A 159 2.05 4.54 4.47
CA LEU A 159 2.99 4.12 5.51
C LEU A 159 2.83 2.61 5.80
N GLY A 160 3.87 1.85 5.50
CA GLY A 160 4.03 0.44 5.82
C GLY A 160 4.89 0.24 7.05
N ALA A 161 4.75 -0.91 7.71
CA ALA A 161 5.66 -1.34 8.75
C ALA A 161 5.61 -2.85 8.93
N ASN A 162 6.77 -3.40 9.27
CA ASN A 162 7.03 -4.77 9.69
C ASN A 162 7.33 -4.85 11.20
N HIS A 163 7.83 -3.77 11.80
CA HIS A 163 8.18 -3.71 13.23
C HIS A 163 7.61 -2.45 13.92
N GLN A 164 7.53 -2.50 15.25
CA GLN A 164 7.18 -1.31 16.06
C GLN A 164 8.24 -0.22 15.91
N GLY A 165 7.81 1.05 15.93
CA GLY A 165 8.66 2.24 15.77
C GLY A 165 8.86 2.69 14.33
N GLU A 166 8.61 1.84 13.33
CA GLU A 166 8.79 2.19 11.92
C GLU A 166 7.76 3.22 11.43
N ILE A 167 6.50 3.11 11.89
CA ILE A 167 5.47 4.11 11.58
C ILE A 167 5.73 5.39 12.36
N ALA A 168 6.12 5.30 13.64
CA ALA A 168 6.50 6.47 14.43
C ALA A 168 7.61 7.29 13.73
N TRP A 169 8.63 6.61 13.22
CA TRP A 169 9.68 7.26 12.42
C TRP A 169 9.10 7.93 11.18
N THR A 170 8.45 7.16 10.29
CA THR A 170 8.00 7.68 8.99
C THR A 170 6.93 8.77 9.11
N VAL A 171 6.05 8.70 10.11
CA VAL A 171 5.04 9.74 10.33
C VAL A 171 5.65 11.01 10.94
N SER A 172 6.74 10.90 11.71
CA SER A 172 7.48 12.08 12.19
C SER A 172 8.11 12.89 11.05
N LEU A 173 8.45 12.21 9.94
CA LEU A 173 8.92 12.84 8.70
C LEU A 173 7.77 13.45 7.89
N THR A 174 6.66 12.71 7.82
CA THR A 174 5.51 13.03 6.96
C THR A 174 4.67 14.18 7.52
N ARG A 175 4.47 14.24 8.85
CA ARG A 175 3.64 15.22 9.57
C ARG A 175 2.30 15.49 8.86
N PRO A 176 1.43 14.48 8.72
CA PRO A 176 0.18 14.62 7.98
C PRO A 176 -0.84 15.49 8.75
N GLU A 177 -1.75 16.12 8.02
CA GLU A 177 -2.92 16.81 8.59
C GLU A 177 -4.05 15.83 8.93
N ALA A 178 -4.13 14.72 8.18
CA ALA A 178 -5.04 13.63 8.48
C ALA A 178 -4.33 12.28 8.37
N ALA A 179 -4.57 11.40 9.34
CA ALA A 179 -3.92 10.11 9.44
C ALA A 179 -4.95 9.00 9.59
N LEU A 180 -4.82 7.92 8.81
CA LEU A 180 -5.79 6.84 8.77
C LEU A 180 -5.20 5.47 9.09
N VAL A 181 -5.89 4.69 9.93
CA VAL A 181 -5.68 3.23 10.03
C VAL A 181 -6.86 2.51 9.38
N ASN A 182 -6.62 1.78 8.28
CA ASN A 182 -7.67 1.19 7.45
C ASN A 182 -8.30 -0.08 8.07
N ASN A 183 -7.49 -0.90 8.74
CA ASN A 183 -7.89 -2.13 9.42
C ASN A 183 -6.70 -2.76 10.15
N LEU A 184 -7.01 -3.69 11.05
CA LEU A 184 -6.06 -4.56 11.73
C LEU A 184 -6.34 -6.03 11.35
N ALA A 185 -5.30 -6.73 10.94
CA ALA A 185 -5.34 -8.16 10.65
C ALA A 185 -3.99 -8.79 10.97
N ALA A 186 -3.98 -10.12 11.15
CA ALA A 186 -2.78 -10.93 11.26
C ALA A 186 -1.94 -10.80 9.98
N ALA A 187 -0.94 -9.92 10.03
CA ALA A 187 0.01 -9.64 8.97
C ALA A 187 1.33 -9.23 9.63
N HIS A 188 2.46 -9.72 9.11
CA HIS A 188 3.79 -9.45 9.67
C HIS A 188 3.90 -9.84 11.17
N LEU A 189 3.25 -10.93 11.58
CA LEU A 189 3.23 -11.38 12.98
C LEU A 189 4.63 -11.73 13.49
N GLU A 190 5.56 -12.13 12.62
CA GLU A 190 6.96 -12.36 13.01
C GLU A 190 7.63 -11.09 13.55
N GLY A 191 7.36 -9.94 12.93
CA GLY A 191 7.94 -8.66 13.36
C GLY A 191 7.15 -7.95 14.46
N PHE A 192 5.82 -8.15 14.51
CA PHE A 192 4.95 -7.51 15.51
C PHE A 192 4.67 -8.37 16.75
N GLY A 193 4.93 -9.68 16.69
CA GLY A 193 4.68 -10.66 17.74
C GLY A 193 3.22 -11.09 17.91
N SER A 194 2.24 -10.19 17.71
CA SER A 194 0.81 -10.49 17.86
C SER A 194 -0.08 -9.46 17.15
N LEU A 195 -1.38 -9.74 17.07
CA LEU A 195 -2.36 -8.76 16.57
C LEU A 195 -2.38 -7.47 17.43
N ALA A 196 -2.19 -7.58 18.75
CA ALA A 196 -2.04 -6.41 19.62
C ALA A 196 -0.77 -5.61 19.29
N GLY A 197 0.32 -6.30 18.95
CA GLY A 197 1.54 -5.66 18.45
C GLY A 197 1.32 -4.92 17.11
N VAL A 198 0.53 -5.51 16.20
CA VAL A 198 0.11 -4.85 14.96
C VAL A 198 -0.70 -3.59 15.28
N ALA A 199 -1.69 -3.68 16.18
CA ALA A 199 -2.54 -2.55 16.58
C ALA A 199 -1.72 -1.39 17.18
N LYS A 200 -0.79 -1.71 18.07
CA LYS A 200 0.13 -0.74 18.67
C LYS A 200 0.98 -0.04 17.61
N ALA A 201 1.63 -0.81 16.74
CA ALA A 201 2.48 -0.25 15.69
C ALA A 201 1.70 0.63 14.70
N LYS A 202 0.51 0.19 14.28
CA LYS A 202 -0.34 0.96 13.34
C LYS A 202 -0.88 2.23 13.98
N GLY A 203 -1.16 2.20 15.28
CA GLY A 203 -1.56 3.37 16.08
C GLY A 203 -0.50 4.47 16.19
N GLU A 204 0.79 4.14 15.97
CA GLU A 204 1.88 5.12 15.94
C GLU A 204 1.62 6.24 14.91
N ILE A 205 0.82 5.97 13.87
CA ILE A 205 0.52 6.97 12.83
C ILE A 205 -0.12 8.24 13.41
N TYR A 206 -0.88 8.13 14.49
CA TYR A 206 -1.55 9.29 15.10
C TYR A 206 -0.58 10.21 15.85
N THR A 207 0.64 9.74 16.18
CA THR A 207 1.66 10.57 16.85
C THR A 207 2.16 11.72 15.99
N GLY A 208 2.03 11.61 14.66
CA GLY A 208 2.47 12.65 13.72
C GLY A 208 1.41 13.70 13.40
N LEU A 209 0.20 13.60 13.96
CA LEU A 209 -0.87 14.58 13.73
C LEU A 209 -0.60 15.89 14.48
N PRO A 210 -0.84 17.06 13.84
CA PRO A 210 -0.86 18.34 14.54
C PRO A 210 -2.06 18.41 15.51
N GLU A 211 -2.12 19.45 16.34
CA GLU A 211 -3.22 19.64 17.31
C GLU A 211 -4.59 19.77 16.63
N ASN A 212 -4.64 20.38 15.45
CA ASN A 212 -5.83 20.50 14.62
C ASN A 212 -5.99 19.36 13.59
N GLY A 213 -5.22 18.29 13.72
CA GLY A 213 -5.24 17.16 12.81
C GLY A 213 -6.45 16.24 13.02
N ILE A 214 -6.79 15.47 11.99
CA ILE A 214 -7.92 14.53 12.02
C ILE A 214 -7.40 13.09 12.06
N ALA A 215 -7.77 12.36 13.11
CA ALA A 215 -7.52 10.93 13.23
C ALA A 215 -8.68 10.15 12.61
N ILE A 216 -8.39 9.27 11.66
CA ILE A 216 -9.40 8.50 10.94
C ILE A 216 -9.19 7.01 11.19
N MET A 217 -10.25 6.29 11.54
CA MET A 217 -10.17 4.85 11.79
C MET A 217 -11.39 4.09 11.31
N ASN A 218 -11.22 2.82 11.04
CA ASN A 218 -12.31 1.93 10.68
C ASN A 218 -13.19 1.66 11.91
N ALA A 219 -14.49 1.94 11.83
CA ALA A 219 -15.42 1.74 12.94
C ALA A 219 -15.57 0.27 13.34
N ASP A 220 -15.48 -0.64 12.37
CA ASP A 220 -15.63 -2.09 12.54
C ASP A 220 -14.35 -2.77 13.04
N ASN A 221 -13.19 -2.14 12.84
CA ASN A 221 -11.88 -2.75 13.10
C ASN A 221 -10.84 -1.69 13.48
N ASN A 222 -10.78 -1.38 14.78
CA ASN A 222 -9.84 -0.43 15.37
C ASN A 222 -9.43 -0.85 16.78
N ASP A 223 -8.43 -0.15 17.32
CA ASP A 223 -8.00 -0.27 18.71
C ASP A 223 -8.18 1.06 19.46
N TRP A 224 -9.39 1.63 19.37
CA TRP A 224 -9.74 2.93 19.99
C TRP A 224 -9.34 3.00 21.46
N LEU A 225 -9.51 1.91 22.21
CA LEU A 225 -9.22 1.84 23.64
C LEU A 225 -7.78 2.26 23.96
N ASN A 226 -6.83 1.88 23.10
CA ASN A 226 -5.43 2.27 23.24
C ASN A 226 -5.11 3.56 22.49
N TRP A 227 -5.67 3.74 21.28
CA TRP A 227 -5.34 4.88 20.41
C TRP A 227 -5.88 6.21 20.92
N GLN A 228 -6.97 6.24 21.69
CA GLN A 228 -7.53 7.48 22.25
C GLN A 228 -6.50 8.28 23.07
N SER A 229 -5.57 7.58 23.74
CA SER A 229 -4.49 8.23 24.51
C SER A 229 -3.43 8.91 23.64
N ILE A 230 -3.21 8.40 22.43
CA ILE A 230 -2.26 8.95 21.45
C ILE A 230 -2.92 10.10 20.69
N ILE A 231 -4.20 9.91 20.32
CA ILE A 231 -5.00 10.87 19.57
C ILE A 231 -5.32 12.10 20.43
N GLY A 232 -5.59 11.93 21.72
CA GLY A 232 -5.93 13.03 22.63
C GLY A 232 -7.23 13.73 22.21
N ASP A 233 -7.25 15.06 22.29
CA ASP A 233 -8.42 15.89 22.00
C ASP A 233 -8.61 16.22 20.51
N ARG A 234 -7.80 15.61 19.63
CA ARG A 234 -7.90 15.80 18.18
C ARG A 234 -9.24 15.30 17.65
N GLN A 235 -9.66 15.87 16.52
CA GLN A 235 -10.87 15.42 15.85
C GLN A 235 -10.74 13.96 15.38
N VAL A 236 -11.81 13.18 15.57
CA VAL A 236 -11.87 11.78 15.17
C VAL A 236 -12.98 11.58 14.16
N TRP A 237 -12.67 10.91 13.05
CA TRP A 237 -13.65 10.39 12.11
C TRP A 237 -13.59 8.86 12.04
N ARG A 238 -14.75 8.25 11.85
CA ARG A 238 -14.93 6.82 11.70
C ARG A 238 -15.59 6.50 10.39
N PHE A 239 -15.15 5.42 9.75
CA PHE A 239 -15.76 4.92 8.53
C PHE A 239 -16.16 3.45 8.69
N SER A 240 -17.34 3.12 8.16
CA SER A 240 -17.90 1.77 8.08
C SER A 240 -19.18 1.86 7.27
N PRO A 241 -19.50 0.87 6.42
CA PRO A 241 -20.75 0.86 5.67
C PRO A 241 -22.00 1.05 6.55
N ASN A 242 -22.02 0.48 7.76
CA ASN A 242 -23.24 0.38 8.58
C ASN A 242 -23.03 0.44 10.10
N ALA A 243 -21.82 0.69 10.61
CA ALA A 243 -21.63 0.85 12.05
C ALA A 243 -22.37 2.09 12.59
N ALA A 244 -23.01 1.95 13.75
CA ALA A 244 -23.82 3.00 14.35
C ALA A 244 -23.04 4.28 14.71
N ASN A 245 -21.73 4.16 14.92
CA ASN A 245 -20.83 5.25 15.28
C ASN A 245 -19.95 5.70 14.09
N SER A 246 -20.37 5.42 12.86
CA SER A 246 -19.63 5.81 11.66
C SER A 246 -20.06 7.18 11.15
N ASP A 247 -19.08 8.01 10.82
CA ASP A 247 -19.27 9.31 10.17
C ASP A 247 -19.40 9.17 8.64
N PHE A 248 -18.74 8.14 8.07
CA PHE A 248 -18.77 7.83 6.64
C PHE A 248 -19.44 6.46 6.42
N THR A 249 -20.62 6.43 5.82
CA THR A 249 -21.44 5.22 5.64
C THR A 249 -21.84 4.97 4.19
N ALA A 250 -22.36 3.77 3.90
CA ALA A 250 -22.86 3.39 2.59
C ALA A 250 -24.29 2.82 2.70
N ALA A 251 -25.24 3.45 2.01
CA ALA A 251 -26.63 3.01 1.91
C ALA A 251 -26.98 2.62 0.46
N ASN A 252 -28.12 1.95 0.27
CA ASN A 252 -28.64 1.59 -1.07
C ASN A 252 -27.62 0.85 -1.96
N ILE A 253 -26.85 -0.07 -1.36
CA ILE A 253 -25.79 -0.78 -2.06
C ILE A 253 -26.40 -1.69 -3.13
N HIS A 254 -26.04 -1.45 -4.39
CA HIS A 254 -26.45 -2.22 -5.55
C HIS A 254 -25.23 -2.63 -6.38
N VAL A 255 -24.99 -3.94 -6.49
CA VAL A 255 -23.89 -4.48 -7.30
C VAL A 255 -24.39 -4.64 -8.74
N THR A 256 -23.64 -4.07 -9.68
CA THR A 256 -23.93 -4.08 -11.13
C THR A 256 -22.77 -4.71 -11.91
N SER A 257 -22.96 -4.91 -13.21
CA SER A 257 -21.87 -5.32 -14.12
C SER A 257 -20.77 -4.27 -14.28
N HIS A 258 -21.03 -3.00 -13.92
CA HIS A 258 -20.09 -1.89 -14.07
C HIS A 258 -19.36 -1.55 -12.75
N GLY A 259 -19.71 -2.20 -11.64
CA GLY A 259 -19.21 -1.91 -10.32
C GLY A 259 -20.30 -1.88 -9.26
N THR A 260 -20.01 -1.28 -8.11
CA THR A 260 -20.97 -1.13 -7.02
C THR A 260 -21.49 0.30 -6.97
N GLU A 261 -22.80 0.47 -7.09
CA GLU A 261 -23.49 1.74 -6.85
C GLU A 261 -23.95 1.81 -5.38
N PHE A 262 -23.79 2.97 -4.75
CA PHE A 262 -24.29 3.20 -3.39
C PHE A 262 -24.41 4.70 -3.08
N THR A 263 -25.24 5.04 -2.10
CA THR A 263 -25.30 6.38 -1.51
C THR A 263 -24.21 6.50 -0.45
N LEU A 264 -23.17 7.28 -0.73
CA LEU A 264 -22.14 7.66 0.22
C LEU A 264 -22.69 8.75 1.14
N GLN A 265 -22.70 8.52 2.46
CA GLN A 265 -23.09 9.53 3.44
C GLN A 265 -21.86 9.96 4.23
N THR A 266 -21.71 11.27 4.43
CA THR A 266 -20.56 11.91 5.09
C THR A 266 -21.05 13.00 6.04
N PRO A 267 -20.18 13.55 6.92
CA PRO A 267 -20.53 14.71 7.74
C PRO A 267 -20.97 15.93 6.92
N MET A 268 -20.55 16.04 5.66
CA MET A 268 -20.85 17.17 4.77
C MET A 268 -22.04 16.93 3.84
N GLY A 269 -22.78 15.83 4.04
CA GLY A 269 -23.93 15.46 3.22
C GLY A 269 -23.76 14.11 2.52
N SER A 270 -24.70 13.79 1.62
CA SER A 270 -24.74 12.50 0.91
C SER A 270 -24.64 12.69 -0.60
N ILE A 271 -24.08 11.69 -1.28
CA ILE A 271 -23.99 11.66 -2.74
C ILE A 271 -24.01 10.23 -3.26
N ASP A 272 -24.74 9.98 -4.36
CA ASP A 272 -24.72 8.69 -5.05
C ASP A 272 -23.45 8.55 -5.89
N VAL A 273 -22.74 7.44 -5.68
CA VAL A 273 -21.46 7.14 -6.34
C VAL A 273 -21.51 5.78 -7.03
N LEU A 274 -20.68 5.64 -8.06
CA LEU A 274 -20.36 4.37 -8.71
C LEU A 274 -18.89 4.05 -8.39
N LEU A 275 -18.64 2.87 -7.84
CA LEU A 275 -17.32 2.33 -7.59
C LEU A 275 -17.02 1.22 -8.60
N PRO A 276 -16.18 1.45 -9.62
CA PRO A 276 -15.93 0.51 -10.71
C PRO A 276 -14.94 -0.60 -10.32
N LEU A 277 -15.06 -1.13 -9.10
CA LEU A 277 -14.22 -2.19 -8.57
C LEU A 277 -15.08 -3.29 -7.95
N PRO A 278 -14.73 -4.57 -8.14
CA PRO A 278 -15.44 -5.67 -7.52
C PRO A 278 -15.18 -5.73 -6.01
N GLY A 279 -16.12 -6.35 -5.29
CA GLY A 279 -15.95 -6.72 -3.89
C GLY A 279 -16.37 -5.67 -2.87
N ARG A 280 -17.20 -6.09 -1.90
CA ARG A 280 -17.76 -5.24 -0.84
C ARG A 280 -16.71 -4.53 0.02
N HIS A 281 -15.54 -5.14 0.23
CA HIS A 281 -14.44 -4.52 0.98
C HIS A 281 -13.93 -3.22 0.32
N ASN A 282 -14.11 -3.06 -1.00
CA ASN A 282 -13.76 -1.83 -1.68
C ASN A 282 -14.73 -0.68 -1.37
N ILE A 283 -15.97 -0.97 -0.92
CA ILE A 283 -16.87 0.05 -0.38
C ILE A 283 -16.23 0.66 0.88
N ALA A 284 -15.77 -0.17 1.82
CA ALA A 284 -15.07 0.32 3.01
C ALA A 284 -13.80 1.12 2.67
N ASN A 285 -13.02 0.67 1.68
CA ASN A 285 -11.87 1.44 1.18
C ASN A 285 -12.30 2.80 0.58
N ALA A 286 -13.42 2.86 -0.12
CA ALA A 286 -13.95 4.11 -0.69
C ALA A 286 -14.43 5.06 0.42
N LEU A 287 -15.03 4.55 1.50
CA LEU A 287 -15.38 5.36 2.69
C LEU A 287 -14.11 5.91 3.37
N ALA A 288 -13.08 5.08 3.55
CA ALA A 288 -11.79 5.47 4.10
C ALA A 288 -11.11 6.58 3.26
N ALA A 289 -11.10 6.41 1.94
CA ALA A 289 -10.55 7.38 1.01
C ALA A 289 -11.34 8.70 1.02
N SER A 290 -12.67 8.61 1.06
CA SER A 290 -13.55 9.78 1.17
C SER A 290 -13.27 10.58 2.44
N ALA A 291 -13.07 9.89 3.56
CA ALA A 291 -12.72 10.53 4.83
C ALA A 291 -11.35 11.22 4.77
N LEU A 292 -10.32 10.56 4.24
CA LEU A 292 -8.99 11.17 4.07
C LEU A 292 -9.03 12.39 3.14
N SER A 293 -9.72 12.28 2.00
CA SER A 293 -9.82 13.38 1.04
C SER A 293 -10.59 14.56 1.61
N MET A 294 -11.71 14.31 2.29
CA MET A 294 -12.54 15.36 2.88
C MET A 294 -11.82 16.09 4.02
N ALA A 295 -10.94 15.40 4.75
CA ALA A 295 -10.15 15.99 5.84
C ALA A 295 -9.20 17.10 5.37
N VAL A 296 -8.82 17.09 4.09
CA VAL A 296 -8.01 18.16 3.47
C VAL A 296 -8.77 19.01 2.46
N GLY A 297 -10.11 18.92 2.45
CA GLY A 297 -11.00 19.85 1.74
C GLY A 297 -11.67 19.33 0.47
N ALA A 298 -11.60 18.03 0.17
CA ALA A 298 -12.33 17.48 -0.98
C ALA A 298 -13.85 17.62 -0.81
N THR A 299 -14.52 18.01 -1.90
CA THR A 299 -15.98 18.13 -1.96
C THR A 299 -16.64 16.77 -2.28
N LEU A 300 -17.93 16.63 -1.98
CA LEU A 300 -18.72 15.46 -2.39
C LEU A 300 -18.63 15.20 -3.91
N THR A 301 -18.65 16.26 -4.72
CA THR A 301 -18.52 16.17 -6.17
C THR A 301 -17.16 15.65 -6.60
N ALA A 302 -16.08 16.08 -5.95
CA ALA A 302 -14.74 15.56 -6.19
C ALA A 302 -14.63 14.08 -5.79
N ILE A 303 -15.24 13.69 -4.66
CA ILE A 303 -15.29 12.28 -4.23
C ILE A 303 -15.99 11.42 -5.28
N LYS A 304 -17.18 11.82 -5.73
CA LYS A 304 -17.92 11.09 -6.77
C LYS A 304 -17.12 10.95 -8.06
N ALA A 305 -16.54 12.05 -8.56
CA ALA A 305 -15.77 12.04 -9.79
C ALA A 305 -14.49 11.20 -9.67
N GLY A 306 -13.77 11.32 -8.56
CA GLY A 306 -12.54 10.57 -8.31
C GLY A 306 -12.78 9.07 -8.18
N LEU A 307 -13.82 8.65 -7.44
CA LEU A 307 -14.17 7.23 -7.32
C LEU A 307 -14.62 6.63 -8.65
N ALA A 308 -15.39 7.37 -9.46
CA ALA A 308 -15.85 6.90 -10.76
C ALA A 308 -14.71 6.74 -11.79
N ALA A 309 -13.61 7.48 -11.63
CA ALA A 309 -12.45 7.44 -12.52
C ALA A 309 -11.46 6.30 -12.21
N LEU A 310 -11.72 5.49 -11.19
CA LEU A 310 -10.81 4.44 -10.76
C LEU A 310 -10.64 3.36 -11.82
N LYS A 311 -9.41 2.84 -11.86
CA LYS A 311 -9.05 1.66 -12.62
C LYS A 311 -8.57 0.60 -11.66
N ALA A 312 -8.85 -0.66 -11.98
CA ALA A 312 -8.26 -1.77 -11.26
C ALA A 312 -6.73 -1.70 -11.37
N VAL A 313 -6.03 -2.00 -10.28
CA VAL A 313 -4.57 -2.04 -10.22
C VAL A 313 -4.14 -3.49 -10.44
N PRO A 314 -3.21 -3.78 -11.37
CA PRO A 314 -2.68 -5.13 -11.55
C PRO A 314 -2.23 -5.77 -10.22
N GLY A 315 -2.57 -7.04 -10.01
CA GLY A 315 -2.33 -7.76 -8.76
C GLY A 315 -3.28 -7.42 -7.60
N ARG A 316 -4.33 -6.61 -7.81
CA ARG A 316 -5.30 -6.18 -6.78
C ARG A 316 -6.75 -6.36 -7.25
N LEU A 317 -7.22 -7.61 -7.28
CA LEU A 317 -8.53 -7.99 -7.87
C LEU A 317 -8.70 -7.46 -9.29
N PHE A 318 -7.63 -7.52 -10.07
CA PHE A 318 -7.59 -7.05 -11.43
C PHE A 318 -8.33 -8.05 -12.34
N PRO A 319 -9.44 -7.66 -12.98
CA PRO A 319 -10.19 -8.55 -13.84
C PRO A 319 -9.48 -8.75 -15.18
N ILE A 320 -9.29 -10.01 -15.56
CA ILE A 320 -8.71 -10.45 -16.83
C ILE A 320 -9.69 -11.39 -17.48
N GLN A 321 -10.34 -10.92 -18.54
CA GLN A 321 -11.25 -11.75 -19.33
C GLN A 321 -10.43 -12.73 -20.18
N LEU A 322 -10.69 -14.04 -20.05
CA LEU A 322 -10.08 -15.08 -20.90
C LEU A 322 -10.97 -15.42 -22.11
N SER A 323 -12.29 -15.45 -21.91
CA SER A 323 -13.31 -15.66 -22.94
C SER A 323 -14.64 -15.08 -22.45
N GLU A 324 -15.73 -15.11 -23.24
CA GLU A 324 -17.03 -14.52 -22.85
C GLU A 324 -17.54 -14.95 -21.45
N ASN A 325 -17.27 -16.20 -21.05
CA ASN A 325 -17.76 -16.79 -19.79
C ASN A 325 -16.64 -17.17 -18.80
N GLN A 326 -15.39 -16.81 -19.07
CA GLN A 326 -14.24 -17.15 -18.23
C GLN A 326 -13.46 -15.92 -17.80
N LEU A 327 -13.35 -15.75 -16.49
CA LEU A 327 -12.74 -14.59 -15.85
C LEU A 327 -11.64 -15.01 -14.88
N VAL A 328 -10.51 -14.33 -14.92
CA VAL A 328 -9.47 -14.39 -13.90
C VAL A 328 -9.49 -13.10 -13.10
N LEU A 329 -9.54 -13.20 -11.78
CA LEU A 329 -9.31 -12.12 -10.84
C LEU A 329 -7.87 -12.24 -10.33
N ASP A 330 -6.99 -11.40 -10.88
CA ASP A 330 -5.60 -11.30 -10.43
C ASP A 330 -5.51 -10.49 -9.13
N ASP A 331 -5.28 -11.19 -8.02
CA ASP A 331 -5.01 -10.61 -6.70
C ASP A 331 -3.68 -11.14 -6.15
N ALA A 332 -2.72 -11.38 -7.05
CA ALA A 332 -1.48 -12.11 -6.78
C ALA A 332 -0.36 -11.27 -6.13
N TYR A 333 -0.60 -9.98 -5.83
CA TYR A 333 0.48 -9.12 -5.32
C TYR A 333 0.97 -9.50 -3.92
N ASN A 334 0.05 -9.71 -2.97
CA ASN A 334 0.37 -10.12 -1.60
C ASN A 334 -0.85 -10.74 -0.90
N ALA A 335 -0.62 -11.50 0.17
CA ALA A 335 -1.65 -12.20 0.91
C ALA A 335 -1.39 -12.20 2.43
N ASN A 336 -2.46 -12.02 3.18
CA ASN A 336 -2.58 -12.21 4.62
C ASN A 336 -4.00 -12.72 4.92
N VAL A 337 -4.26 -13.17 6.15
CA VAL A 337 -5.55 -13.79 6.52
C VAL A 337 -6.74 -12.92 6.12
N GLY A 338 -6.73 -11.64 6.51
CA GLY A 338 -7.85 -10.73 6.22
C GLY A 338 -8.09 -10.53 4.71
N SER A 339 -7.01 -10.37 3.92
CA SER A 339 -7.15 -10.23 2.46
C SER A 339 -7.54 -11.52 1.75
N MET A 340 -7.10 -12.68 2.24
CA MET A 340 -7.49 -13.99 1.69
C MET A 340 -8.97 -14.28 1.95
N THR A 341 -9.45 -14.02 3.17
CA THR A 341 -10.88 -14.15 3.50
C THR A 341 -11.73 -13.18 2.67
N ALA A 342 -11.28 -11.95 2.46
CA ALA A 342 -11.97 -11.00 1.58
C ALA A 342 -12.00 -11.49 0.12
N ALA A 343 -10.90 -12.07 -0.39
CA ALA A 343 -10.84 -12.65 -1.73
C ALA A 343 -11.80 -13.84 -1.89
N VAL A 344 -11.90 -14.71 -0.88
CA VAL A 344 -12.90 -15.79 -0.85
C VAL A 344 -14.33 -15.23 -0.97
N GLN A 345 -14.64 -14.16 -0.23
CA GLN A 345 -15.97 -13.54 -0.29
C GLN A 345 -16.25 -12.90 -1.65
N VAL A 346 -15.24 -12.31 -2.31
CA VAL A 346 -15.40 -11.82 -3.68
C VAL A 346 -15.71 -12.98 -4.61
N LEU A 347 -14.90 -14.04 -4.57
CA LEU A 347 -15.05 -15.19 -5.45
C LEU A 347 -16.39 -15.92 -5.26
N SER A 348 -16.92 -15.98 -4.04
CA SER A 348 -18.20 -16.64 -3.76
C SER A 348 -19.40 -15.96 -4.41
N GLU A 349 -19.30 -14.65 -4.66
CA GLU A 349 -20.32 -13.82 -5.33
C GLU A 349 -20.19 -13.85 -6.87
N MET A 350 -19.16 -14.51 -7.42
CA MET A 350 -18.92 -14.58 -8.86
C MET A 350 -19.72 -15.68 -9.55
N PRO A 351 -20.05 -15.52 -10.85
CA PRO A 351 -20.78 -16.53 -11.61
C PRO A 351 -19.89 -17.73 -11.99
N GLY A 352 -20.57 -18.84 -12.30
CA GLY A 352 -19.95 -20.06 -12.82
C GLY A 352 -19.26 -20.93 -11.77
N TYR A 353 -18.41 -21.84 -12.24
CA TYR A 353 -17.55 -22.65 -11.40
C TYR A 353 -16.45 -21.77 -10.79
N ARG A 354 -16.29 -21.77 -9.46
CA ARG A 354 -15.41 -20.83 -8.75
C ARG A 354 -14.16 -21.55 -8.26
N VAL A 355 -13.01 -21.14 -8.79
CA VAL A 355 -11.71 -21.75 -8.49
C VAL A 355 -10.82 -20.76 -7.76
N LEU A 356 -10.48 -21.07 -6.51
CA LEU A 356 -9.51 -20.32 -5.73
C LEU A 356 -8.12 -20.91 -5.93
N VAL A 357 -7.19 -20.12 -6.46
CA VAL A 357 -5.81 -20.55 -6.76
C VAL A 357 -4.85 -19.81 -5.84
N VAL A 358 -4.16 -20.55 -4.95
CA VAL A 358 -3.45 -19.94 -3.82
C VAL A 358 -2.01 -20.38 -3.64
N GLY A 359 -1.16 -19.40 -3.32
CA GLY A 359 0.20 -19.58 -2.81
C GLY A 359 0.27 -19.43 -1.29
N ASP A 360 1.47 -19.66 -0.72
CA ASP A 360 1.73 -19.44 0.71
C ASP A 360 1.47 -17.97 1.11
N MET A 361 0.87 -17.77 2.28
CA MET A 361 0.94 -16.49 3.01
C MET A 361 2.31 -16.38 3.71
N ALA A 362 2.82 -15.16 3.89
CA ALA A 362 4.16 -14.92 4.45
C ALA A 362 4.10 -14.21 5.81
N GLU A 363 5.20 -14.32 6.56
CA GLU A 363 5.49 -13.56 7.79
C GLU A 363 4.45 -13.75 8.91
N LEU A 364 3.96 -14.97 9.08
CA LEU A 364 2.96 -15.35 10.09
C LEU A 364 3.54 -16.06 11.31
N GLY A 365 4.81 -16.49 11.27
CA GLY A 365 5.49 -17.14 12.39
C GLY A 365 4.82 -18.45 12.81
N ALA A 366 4.75 -18.70 14.11
CA ALA A 366 4.17 -19.92 14.67
C ALA A 366 2.67 -20.12 14.35
N GLU A 367 1.95 -19.04 14.08
CA GLU A 367 0.51 -19.07 13.76
C GLU A 367 0.22 -19.39 12.29
N SER A 368 1.27 -19.62 11.49
CA SER A 368 1.14 -19.75 10.04
C SER A 368 0.19 -20.86 9.62
N GLU A 369 0.31 -22.06 10.18
CA GLU A 369 -0.57 -23.19 9.84
C GLU A 369 -2.04 -22.90 10.18
N ALA A 370 -2.32 -22.41 11.39
CA ALA A 370 -3.66 -22.05 11.83
C ALA A 370 -4.30 -20.98 10.92
N CYS A 371 -3.51 -19.98 10.53
CA CYS A 371 -3.94 -18.95 9.59
C CYS A 371 -4.32 -19.52 8.22
N HIS A 372 -3.56 -20.49 7.70
CA HIS A 372 -3.88 -21.15 6.42
C HIS A 372 -5.13 -22.02 6.53
N ILE A 373 -5.31 -22.75 7.65
CA ILE A 373 -6.53 -23.53 7.91
C ILE A 373 -7.75 -22.62 7.91
N GLN A 374 -7.70 -21.48 8.61
CA GLN A 374 -8.80 -20.51 8.67
C GLN A 374 -9.26 -20.04 7.28
N VAL A 375 -8.33 -19.81 6.35
CA VAL A 375 -8.68 -19.43 4.98
C VAL A 375 -9.35 -20.57 4.23
N GLY A 376 -8.90 -21.82 4.43
CA GLY A 376 -9.53 -22.99 3.84
C GLY A 376 -10.96 -23.21 4.37
N GLU A 377 -11.16 -23.05 5.68
CA GLU A 377 -12.50 -23.11 6.30
C GLU A 377 -13.42 -22.01 5.77
N ALA A 378 -12.90 -20.80 5.55
CA ALA A 378 -13.66 -19.72 4.91
C ALA A 378 -14.07 -20.09 3.48
N ALA A 379 -13.18 -20.68 2.68
CA ALA A 379 -13.49 -21.15 1.33
C ALA A 379 -14.57 -22.24 1.33
N LYS A 380 -14.52 -23.16 2.30
CA LYS A 380 -15.54 -24.18 2.51
C LYS A 380 -16.90 -23.56 2.85
N ALA A 381 -16.94 -22.67 3.83
CA ALA A 381 -18.16 -22.01 4.28
C ALA A 381 -18.81 -21.16 3.18
N ALA A 382 -17.98 -20.56 2.32
CA ALA A 382 -18.43 -19.77 1.17
C ALA A 382 -18.87 -20.62 -0.03
N GLY A 383 -18.72 -21.95 0.04
CA GLY A 383 -19.12 -22.87 -1.03
C GLY A 383 -18.31 -22.69 -2.32
N ILE A 384 -17.01 -22.43 -2.20
CA ILE A 384 -16.08 -22.40 -3.34
C ILE A 384 -16.01 -23.81 -3.96
N ASP A 385 -16.03 -23.92 -5.29
CA ASP A 385 -16.17 -25.20 -5.98
C ASP A 385 -14.85 -25.99 -6.08
N ARG A 386 -13.71 -25.29 -6.08
CA ARG A 386 -12.36 -25.87 -6.14
C ARG A 386 -11.33 -24.95 -5.50
N VAL A 387 -10.37 -25.54 -4.79
CA VAL A 387 -9.19 -24.81 -4.29
C VAL A 387 -7.91 -25.46 -4.79
N LEU A 388 -7.15 -24.79 -5.66
CA LEU A 388 -5.83 -25.26 -6.09
C LEU A 388 -4.75 -24.54 -5.30
N SER A 389 -3.83 -25.27 -4.67
CA SER A 389 -2.76 -24.66 -3.89
C SER A 389 -1.37 -25.11 -4.32
N THR A 390 -0.38 -24.23 -4.17
CA THR A 390 1.04 -24.58 -4.33
C THR A 390 1.89 -23.80 -3.32
N GLY A 391 2.92 -24.43 -2.77
CA GLY A 391 3.70 -23.90 -1.65
C GLY A 391 3.81 -24.88 -0.49
N LYS A 392 4.50 -24.51 0.58
CA LYS A 392 4.74 -25.40 1.72
C LYS A 392 3.57 -25.42 2.71
N LEU A 393 2.85 -24.31 2.84
CA LEU A 393 1.84 -24.09 3.87
C LEU A 393 0.43 -23.96 3.28
N SER A 394 0.32 -23.52 2.02
CA SER A 394 -0.95 -23.38 1.30
C SER A 394 -1.69 -24.70 1.09
N GLN A 395 -1.02 -25.85 1.25
CA GLN A 395 -1.66 -27.16 1.32
C GLN A 395 -2.77 -27.20 2.38
N ALA A 396 -2.58 -26.54 3.52
CA ALA A 396 -3.57 -26.48 4.59
C ALA A 396 -4.85 -25.76 4.14
N ILE A 397 -4.76 -24.75 3.27
CA ILE A 397 -5.94 -24.06 2.69
C ILE A 397 -6.75 -25.06 1.84
N SER A 398 -6.09 -25.73 0.89
CA SER A 398 -6.76 -26.71 0.02
C SER A 398 -7.38 -27.86 0.81
N HIS A 399 -6.69 -28.37 1.83
CA HIS A 399 -7.22 -29.45 2.66
C HIS A 399 -8.44 -29.01 3.48
N ALA A 400 -8.33 -27.90 4.22
CA ALA A 400 -9.42 -27.41 5.06
C ALA A 400 -10.66 -26.97 4.24
N SER A 401 -10.48 -26.60 2.97
CA SER A 401 -11.60 -26.30 2.06
C SER A 401 -12.51 -27.50 1.78
N GLY A 402 -12.00 -28.74 1.91
CA GLY A 402 -12.73 -29.97 1.58
C GLY A 402 -12.92 -30.24 0.08
N VAL A 403 -12.49 -29.33 -0.79
CA VAL A 403 -12.62 -29.41 -2.26
C VAL A 403 -11.30 -29.12 -2.97
N GLY A 404 -10.17 -29.20 -2.26
CA GLY A 404 -8.89 -28.72 -2.75
C GLY A 404 -7.95 -29.79 -3.33
N GLU A 405 -7.06 -29.35 -4.20
CA GLU A 405 -5.93 -30.11 -4.77
C GLU A 405 -4.64 -29.33 -4.50
N HIS A 406 -3.60 -30.02 -4.04
CA HIS A 406 -2.29 -29.42 -3.74
C HIS A 406 -1.22 -29.87 -4.73
N PHE A 407 -0.35 -28.95 -5.15
CA PHE A 407 0.67 -29.17 -6.16
C PHE A 407 2.06 -28.80 -5.66
N ALA A 408 3.04 -29.66 -5.96
CA ALA A 408 4.44 -29.47 -5.61
C ALA A 408 5.07 -28.23 -6.29
N ASP A 409 4.55 -27.84 -7.46
CA ASP A 409 5.01 -26.69 -8.21
C ASP A 409 3.87 -26.04 -9.02
N LYS A 410 4.14 -24.82 -9.48
CA LYS A 410 3.18 -24.03 -10.29
C LYS A 410 2.91 -24.66 -11.65
N THR A 411 3.85 -25.38 -12.25
CA THR A 411 3.69 -25.97 -13.58
C THR A 411 2.60 -27.05 -13.57
N ALA A 412 2.62 -27.92 -12.56
CA ALA A 412 1.58 -28.93 -12.37
C ALA A 412 0.21 -28.28 -12.07
N LEU A 413 0.19 -27.25 -11.22
CA LEU A 413 -1.02 -26.48 -10.92
C LEU A 413 -1.60 -25.85 -12.19
N ILE A 414 -0.79 -25.16 -13.00
CA ILE A 414 -1.21 -24.51 -14.26
C ILE A 414 -1.77 -25.55 -15.24
N THR A 415 -1.15 -26.73 -15.30
CA THR A 415 -1.64 -27.84 -16.14
C THR A 415 -3.05 -28.28 -15.72
N ARG A 416 -3.29 -28.46 -14.41
CA ARG A 416 -4.63 -28.78 -13.91
C ARG A 416 -5.63 -27.65 -14.18
N LEU A 417 -5.20 -26.40 -13.99
CA LEU A 417 -6.05 -25.23 -14.19
C LEU A 417 -6.49 -25.08 -15.65
N HIS A 418 -5.62 -25.39 -16.61
CA HIS A 418 -6.00 -25.47 -18.03
C HIS A 418 -7.00 -26.60 -18.31
N ALA A 419 -6.86 -27.77 -17.68
CA ALA A 419 -7.86 -28.83 -17.83
C ALA A 419 -9.23 -28.37 -17.30
N LEU A 420 -9.28 -27.71 -16.14
CA LEU A 420 -10.51 -27.14 -15.60
C LEU A 420 -11.14 -26.08 -16.53
N LEU A 421 -10.34 -25.23 -17.17
CA LEU A 421 -10.81 -24.28 -18.19
C LEU A 421 -11.49 -24.96 -19.38
N GLN A 422 -11.08 -26.18 -19.74
CA GLN A 422 -11.74 -26.95 -20.81
C GLN A 422 -12.97 -27.72 -20.31
N GLU A 423 -12.96 -28.16 -19.05
CA GLU A 423 -14.07 -28.87 -18.40
C GLU A 423 -15.25 -27.95 -18.08
N GLN A 424 -15.00 -26.67 -17.77
CA GLN A 424 -15.97 -25.72 -17.24
C GLN A 424 -16.25 -24.56 -18.21
N PRO A 425 -17.43 -24.53 -18.86
CA PRO A 425 -17.75 -23.50 -19.86
C PRO A 425 -17.98 -22.11 -19.27
N MET A 426 -18.38 -22.01 -17.99
CA MET A 426 -18.49 -20.76 -17.25
C MET A 426 -17.71 -20.90 -15.94
N MET A 427 -16.65 -20.10 -15.78
CA MET A 427 -15.72 -20.26 -14.67
C MET A 427 -15.12 -18.91 -14.24
N THR A 428 -15.02 -18.70 -12.93
CA THR A 428 -14.25 -17.59 -12.37
C THR A 428 -13.09 -18.14 -11.55
N ILE A 429 -11.87 -17.68 -11.86
CA ILE A 429 -10.64 -18.02 -11.16
C ILE A 429 -10.21 -16.81 -10.34
N LEU A 430 -9.79 -16.99 -9.09
CA LEU A 430 -9.09 -15.96 -8.32
C LEU A 430 -7.69 -16.47 -7.95
N VAL A 431 -6.65 -15.72 -8.35
CA VAL A 431 -5.25 -16.07 -8.08
C VAL A 431 -4.68 -15.17 -6.99
N LYS A 432 -4.15 -15.75 -5.92
CA LYS A 432 -3.64 -14.99 -4.77
C LYS A 432 -2.50 -15.67 -4.02
N GLY A 433 -1.52 -14.90 -3.55
CA GLY A 433 -0.43 -15.42 -2.71
C GLY A 433 0.40 -14.28 -2.13
N SER A 434 1.33 -14.62 -1.23
CA SER A 434 2.32 -13.65 -0.76
C SER A 434 3.22 -13.17 -1.91
N ARG A 435 3.87 -12.02 -1.72
CA ARG A 435 4.81 -11.50 -2.73
C ARG A 435 5.94 -12.49 -3.04
N SER A 436 6.40 -13.25 -2.03
CA SER A 436 7.41 -14.30 -2.17
C SER A 436 6.92 -15.56 -2.89
N ALA A 437 5.60 -15.81 -2.92
CA ALA A 437 5.02 -16.93 -3.66
C ALA A 437 4.98 -16.67 -5.18
N THR A 438 5.12 -15.41 -5.61
CA THR A 438 5.11 -14.96 -7.01
C THR A 438 3.96 -15.52 -7.85
N MET A 439 2.73 -15.47 -7.32
CA MET A 439 1.57 -16.08 -7.98
C MET A 439 1.18 -15.37 -9.29
N GLU A 440 1.76 -14.21 -9.61
CA GLU A 440 1.66 -13.58 -10.93
C GLU A 440 2.13 -14.48 -12.07
N ASP A 441 3.06 -15.42 -11.80
CA ASP A 441 3.53 -16.40 -12.78
C ASP A 441 2.36 -17.28 -13.29
N VAL A 442 1.41 -17.61 -12.40
CA VAL A 442 0.21 -18.38 -12.75
C VAL A 442 -0.74 -17.53 -13.60
N VAL A 443 -0.90 -16.25 -13.25
CA VAL A 443 -1.74 -15.31 -14.00
C VAL A 443 -1.22 -15.14 -15.44
N HIS A 444 0.09 -14.89 -15.60
CA HIS A 444 0.69 -14.72 -16.92
C HIS A 444 0.55 -15.97 -17.78
N ALA A 445 0.76 -17.17 -17.22
CA ALA A 445 0.61 -18.42 -17.95
C ALA A 445 -0.81 -18.65 -18.49
N LEU A 446 -1.84 -18.15 -17.79
CA LEU A 446 -3.22 -18.22 -18.27
C LEU A 446 -3.51 -17.24 -19.41
N GLN A 447 -2.84 -16.09 -19.44
CA GLN A 447 -3.02 -15.07 -20.48
C GLN A 447 -2.39 -15.49 -21.82
N GLU A 448 -1.21 -16.12 -21.80
CA GLU A 448 -0.46 -16.46 -23.02
C GLU A 448 -1.18 -17.44 -23.95
N LYS A 449 -2.14 -18.23 -23.45
CA LYS A 449 -2.96 -19.16 -24.26
C LYS A 449 -4.34 -18.63 -24.63
N GLY A 450 -4.73 -17.44 -24.17
CA GLY A 450 -6.02 -16.81 -24.50
C GLY A 450 -6.04 -16.14 -25.88
N SER A 451 -4.91 -16.13 -26.60
CA SER A 451 -4.80 -15.61 -27.97
C SER A 451 -4.70 -16.78 -28.95
N CYS A 452 -5.84 -17.32 -29.39
CA CYS A 452 -5.92 -18.20 -30.56
C CYS A 452 -7.02 -17.74 -31.49
#